data_AF-A0A9E4GI80-F1
#
_entry.id   AF-A0A9E4GI80-F1
#
_cell.length_a   1.000
_cell.length_b   1.000
_cell.length_c   1.000
_cell.angle_alpha   90.00
_cell.angle_beta   90.00
_cell.angle_gamma   90.00
#
_symmetry.space_group_name_H-M   'P 1'
#
loop_
_entity.id
_entity.type
_entity.pdbx_description
1 polymer ?
#
loop_
_entity_poly.entity_id
_entity_poly.type
_entity_poly.pdbx_seq_one_letter_code
_entity_poly.pdbx_strand_id
1 'polypeptide(L)'
;MHAPGRLSHRVKIAYGFGLSAEGIKTNAFTLFLLFYYQQIVGLDPGLCGVALFVALLIDAVTDPAVGVWSDGFRSRLGRRHPFMYAAGLPLAVCFVAVFLPPRGLSQAGLFAWLLGSASATRFAMTLFAIPHQALVAELTQDYDERTSLQTL
;
A
#
# COMPACT_ATOMS: atom_id res chain seq x y z
N MET A 1 -24.68 17.39 -26.30
CA MET A 1 -23.23 17.67 -26.23
C MET A 1 -22.96 18.36 -24.89
N HIS A 2 -22.53 17.62 -23.87
CA HIS A 2 -22.20 18.18 -22.54
C HIS A 2 -20.69 18.46 -22.48
N ALA A 3 -20.31 19.69 -22.13
CA ALA A 3 -18.92 20.10 -21.98
C ALA A 3 -18.22 19.27 -20.87
N PRO A 4 -16.96 18.84 -21.07
CA PRO A 4 -16.23 18.03 -20.09
C PRO A 4 -15.93 18.90 -18.86
N GLY A 5 -16.61 18.61 -17.74
CA GLY A 5 -16.42 19.32 -16.49
C GLY A 5 -15.06 18.99 -15.90
N ARG A 6 -14.08 19.90 -16.09
CA ARG A 6 -12.75 19.84 -15.45
C ARG A 6 -12.87 19.46 -13.99
N LEU A 7 -12.12 18.43 -13.57
CA LEU A 7 -12.04 18.03 -12.16
C LEU A 7 -11.53 19.18 -11.29
N SER A 8 -12.19 19.42 -10.15
CA SER A 8 -11.79 20.46 -9.20
C SER A 8 -10.34 20.24 -8.74
N HIS A 9 -9.54 21.31 -8.76
CA HIS A 9 -8.13 21.29 -8.33
C HIS A 9 -7.95 20.67 -6.93
N ARG A 10 -8.93 20.82 -6.03
CA ARG A 10 -8.90 20.22 -4.69
C ARG A 10 -8.92 18.69 -4.73
N VAL A 11 -9.66 18.11 -5.68
CA VAL A 11 -9.71 16.66 -5.88
C VAL A 11 -8.39 16.16 -6.47
N LYS A 12 -7.81 16.91 -7.42
CA LYS A 12 -6.49 16.58 -8.00
C LYS A 12 -5.38 16.58 -6.95
N ILE A 13 -5.37 17.57 -6.05
CA ILE A 13 -4.38 17.66 -4.96
C ILE A 13 -4.59 16.56 -3.92
N ALA A 14 -5.84 16.29 -3.50
CA ALA A 14 -6.14 15.23 -2.54
C ALA A 14 -5.75 13.84 -3.08
N TYR A 15 -5.95 13.62 -4.39
CA TYR A 15 -5.56 12.40 -5.07
C TYR A 15 -4.03 12.26 -5.19
N GLY A 16 -3.33 13.31 -5.61
CA GLY A 16 -1.87 13.34 -5.69
C GLY A 16 -1.20 13.12 -4.32
N PHE A 17 -1.81 13.60 -3.24
CA PHE A 17 -1.32 13.34 -1.88
C PHE A 17 -1.37 11.84 -1.52
N GLY A 18 -2.42 11.13 -1.94
CA GLY A 18 -2.54 9.68 -1.77
C GLY A 18 -1.45 8.90 -2.53
N LEU A 19 -1.19 9.29 -3.79
CA LEU A 19 -0.10 8.73 -4.59
C LEU A 19 1.29 9.03 -4.02
N SER A 20 1.48 10.24 -3.50
CA SER A 20 2.74 10.64 -2.86
C SER A 20 3.01 9.83 -1.58
N ALA A 21 1.99 9.62 -0.75
CA ALA A 21 2.09 8.79 0.44
C ALA A 21 2.44 7.33 0.09
N GLU A 22 1.85 6.81 -0.99
CA GLU A 22 2.18 5.48 -1.53
C GLU A 22 3.64 5.39 -2.01
N GLY A 23 4.12 6.39 -2.75
CA GLY A 23 5.50 6.45 -3.22
C GLY A 23 6.52 6.53 -2.08
N ILE A 24 6.24 7.34 -1.05
CA ILE A 24 7.08 7.45 0.16
C ILE A 24 7.11 6.11 0.90
N LYS A 25 5.95 5.48 1.12
CA LYS A 25 5.86 4.17 1.77
C LYS A 25 6.67 3.13 1.01
N THR A 26 6.54 3.07 -0.32
CA THR A 26 7.23 2.06 -1.14
C THR A 26 8.75 2.23 -1.11
N ASN A 27 9.24 3.47 -1.19
CA ASN A 27 10.67 3.74 -1.06
C ASN A 27 11.22 3.44 0.34
N ALA A 28 10.49 3.85 1.39
CA ALA A 28 10.85 3.52 2.76
C ALA A 28 10.87 2.00 2.99
N PHE A 29 9.87 1.28 2.47
CA PHE A 29 9.83 -0.19 2.59
C PHE A 29 10.96 -0.89 1.86
N THR A 30 11.36 -0.39 0.70
CA THR A 30 12.33 -1.09 -0.15
C THR A 30 13.76 -0.87 0.33
N LEU A 31 14.11 0.38 0.68
CA LEU A 31 15.48 0.73 1.04
C LEU A 31 15.71 0.77 2.55
N PHE A 32 14.80 1.40 3.28
CA PHE A 32 14.99 1.65 4.71
C PHE A 32 14.73 0.40 5.56
N LEU A 33 13.74 -0.42 5.21
CA LEU A 33 13.43 -1.64 5.95
C LEU A 33 14.60 -2.63 5.97
N LEU A 34 15.25 -2.80 4.81
CA LEU A 34 16.39 -3.68 4.66
C LEU A 34 17.57 -3.19 5.49
N PHE A 35 17.87 -1.90 5.43
CA PHE A 35 18.88 -1.27 6.28
C PHE A 35 18.56 -1.43 7.79
N TYR A 36 17.33 -1.15 8.20
CA TYR A 36 16.89 -1.22 9.60
C TYR A 36 17.05 -2.63 10.17
N TYR A 37 16.57 -3.67 9.47
CA TYR A 37 16.66 -5.04 9.97
C TYR A 37 18.10 -5.58 9.98
N GLN A 38 18.93 -5.18 9.01
CA GLN A 38 20.32 -5.63 8.95
C GLN A 38 21.23 -4.89 9.95
N GLN A 39 21.15 -3.56 10.00
CA GLN A 39 22.11 -2.73 10.72
C GLN A 39 21.68 -2.39 12.15
N ILE A 40 20.38 -2.27 12.41
CA ILE A 40 19.86 -1.86 13.73
C ILE A 40 19.38 -3.08 14.51
N VAL A 41 18.61 -3.97 13.87
CA VAL A 41 18.08 -5.18 14.53
C VAL A 41 19.10 -6.32 14.55
N GLY A 42 20.03 -6.35 13.58
CA GLY A 42 21.07 -7.39 13.49
C GLY A 42 20.55 -8.73 12.95
N LEU A 43 19.52 -8.71 12.10
CA LEU A 43 19.07 -9.89 11.37
C LEU A 43 20.04 -10.19 10.22
N ASP A 44 20.34 -11.47 10.00
CA ASP A 44 21.19 -11.90 8.91
C ASP A 44 20.70 -11.35 7.55
N PRO A 45 21.57 -10.77 6.71
CA PRO A 45 21.18 -10.20 5.42
C PRO A 45 20.54 -11.20 4.46
N GLY A 46 20.97 -12.47 4.50
CA GLY A 46 20.40 -13.54 3.69
C GLY A 46 18.96 -13.84 4.10
N LEU A 47 18.71 -13.94 5.41
CA LEU A 47 17.36 -14.11 5.95
C LEU A 47 16.46 -12.90 5.65
N CYS A 48 16.98 -11.68 5.77
CA CYS A 48 16.26 -10.46 5.38
C CYS A 48 15.82 -10.51 3.90
N GLY A 49 16.75 -10.83 3.00
CA GLY A 49 16.47 -10.91 1.57
C GLY A 49 15.40 -11.96 1.25
N VAL A 50 15.51 -13.16 1.84
CA VAL A 50 14.52 -14.22 1.68
C VAL A 50 13.15 -13.81 2.25
N ALA A 51 13.09 -13.15 3.41
CA ALA A 51 11.84 -12.69 3.99
C ALA A 51 11.12 -11.69 3.08
N LEU A 52 11.84 -10.71 2.53
CA LEU A 52 11.27 -9.72 1.61
C LEU A 52 10.86 -10.34 0.27
N PHE A 53 11.61 -11.33 -0.21
CA PHE A 53 11.28 -12.08 -1.41
C PHE A 53 10.00 -12.90 -1.23
N VAL A 54 9.88 -13.64 -0.13
CA VAL A 54 8.64 -14.40 0.18
C VAL A 54 7.47 -13.45 0.39
N ALA A 55 7.67 -12.32 1.08
CA ALA A 55 6.65 -11.28 1.20
C ALA A 55 6.21 -10.73 -0.18
N LEU A 56 7.09 -10.74 -1.19
CA LEU A 56 6.76 -10.31 -2.56
C LEU A 56 5.94 -11.36 -3.29
N LEU A 57 6.26 -12.64 -3.11
CA LEU A 57 5.46 -13.74 -3.65
C LEU A 57 4.05 -13.77 -3.08
N ILE A 58 3.91 -13.50 -1.78
CA ILE A 58 2.60 -13.37 -1.13
C ILE A 58 1.84 -12.19 -1.76
N ASP A 59 2.49 -11.04 -1.91
CA ASP A 59 1.89 -9.84 -2.51
C ASP A 59 1.35 -10.11 -3.92
N ALA A 60 2.15 -10.79 -4.75
CA ALA A 60 1.78 -11.13 -6.13
C ALA A 60 0.49 -11.96 -6.23
N VAL A 61 0.16 -12.75 -5.20
CA VAL A 61 -1.11 -13.49 -5.11
C VAL A 61 -2.21 -12.65 -4.48
N THR A 62 -1.85 -11.83 -3.49
CA THR A 62 -2.83 -11.09 -2.69
C THR A 62 -3.38 -9.88 -3.43
N ASP A 63 -2.58 -9.24 -4.29
CA ASP A 63 -2.98 -8.13 -5.15
C ASP A 63 -4.20 -8.45 -6.04
N PRO A 64 -4.19 -9.50 -6.88
CA PRO A 64 -5.35 -9.85 -7.69
C PRO A 64 -6.55 -10.31 -6.83
N ALA A 65 -6.31 -10.98 -5.70
CA ALA A 65 -7.38 -11.41 -4.80
C ALA A 65 -8.13 -10.21 -4.20
N VAL A 66 -7.40 -9.19 -3.74
CA VAL A 66 -8.00 -7.93 -3.24
C VAL A 66 -8.67 -7.17 -4.38
N GLY A 67 -8.11 -7.19 -5.60
CA GLY A 67 -8.74 -6.64 -6.79
C GLY A 67 -10.16 -7.17 -6.99
N VAL A 68 -10.31 -8.49 -7.09
CA VAL A 68 -11.63 -9.14 -7.27
C VAL A 68 -12.56 -8.86 -6.10
N TRP A 69 -12.04 -8.89 -4.87
CA TRP A 69 -12.86 -8.66 -3.67
C TRP A 69 -13.37 -7.22 -3.59
N SER A 70 -12.51 -6.25 -3.90
CA SER A 70 -12.84 -4.82 -3.88
C SER A 70 -13.83 -4.44 -4.98
N ASP A 71 -13.74 -5.05 -6.16
CA ASP A 71 -14.65 -4.81 -7.28
C ASP A 71 -16.07 -5.36 -7.02
N GLY A 72 -16.17 -6.45 -6.26
CA GLY A 72 -17.44 -7.07 -5.88
C GLY A 72 -18.18 -6.37 -4.74
N PHE A 73 -17.52 -5.53 -3.96
CA PHE A 73 -18.10 -4.96 -2.74
C PHE A 73 -18.98 -3.74 -3.05
N ARG A 74 -20.29 -3.84 -2.75
CA ARG A 74 -21.26 -2.74 -2.88
C ARG A 74 -21.64 -2.22 -1.50
N SER A 75 -21.18 -1.02 -1.14
CA SER A 75 -21.57 -0.34 0.11
C SER A 75 -22.51 0.85 -0.13
N ARG A 76 -23.31 1.20 0.89
CA ARG A 76 -24.20 2.38 0.91
C ARG A 76 -23.47 3.73 0.99
N LEU A 77 -22.19 3.77 1.36
CA LEU A 77 -21.39 5.00 1.54
C LEU A 77 -20.55 5.38 0.29
N GLY A 78 -20.81 4.72 -0.83
CA GLY A 78 -19.96 4.72 -2.03
C GLY A 78 -19.23 3.38 -2.19
N ARG A 79 -18.99 2.95 -3.43
CA ARG A 79 -18.41 1.62 -3.75
C ARG A 79 -16.99 1.43 -3.19
N ARG A 80 -16.20 2.50 -3.03
CA ARG A 80 -14.74 2.41 -2.80
C ARG A 80 -14.19 3.16 -1.58
N HIS A 81 -14.92 4.13 -1.05
CA HIS A 81 -14.52 4.91 0.13
C HIS A 81 -14.42 4.13 1.46
N PRO A 82 -15.29 3.15 1.78
CA PRO A 82 -15.18 2.42 3.04
C PRO A 82 -13.88 1.64 3.17
N PHE A 83 -13.37 1.08 2.06
CA PHE A 83 -12.10 0.36 2.05
C PHE A 83 -10.92 1.30 2.32
N MET A 84 -10.91 2.50 1.72
CA MET A 84 -9.84 3.46 1.97
C MET A 84 -9.79 3.91 3.44
N TYR A 85 -10.94 4.17 4.06
CA TYR A 85 -10.98 4.54 5.48
C TYR A 85 -10.69 3.37 6.40
N ALA A 86 -11.20 2.18 6.07
CA ALA A 86 -10.97 0.97 6.85
C ALA A 86 -9.54 0.42 6.71
N ALA A 87 -8.85 0.69 5.60
CA ALA A 87 -7.46 0.26 5.37
C ALA A 87 -6.43 1.17 6.03
N GLY A 88 -6.76 2.45 6.28
CA GLY A 88 -5.83 3.39 6.92
C GLY A 88 -5.39 2.96 8.33
N LEU A 89 -6.32 2.42 9.13
CA LEU A 89 -6.03 2.01 10.51
C LEU A 89 -5.18 0.71 10.56
N PRO A 90 -5.51 -0.37 9.84
CA PRO A 90 -4.65 -1.54 9.67
C PRO A 90 -3.28 -1.17 9.11
N LEU A 91 -3.20 -0.29 8.10
CA LEU A 91 -1.93 0.14 7.52
C LEU A 91 -1.04 0.82 8.57
N ALA A 92 -1.59 1.73 9.37
CA ALA A 92 -0.84 2.39 10.44
C ALA A 92 -0.34 1.38 11.49
N VAL A 93 -1.19 0.44 11.91
CA VAL A 93 -0.83 -0.59 12.90
C VAL A 93 0.25 -1.51 12.36
N CYS A 94 0.11 -2.02 11.14
CA CYS A 94 1.09 -2.91 10.52
C CYS A 94 2.42 -2.19 10.28
N PHE A 95 2.38 -0.93 9.83
CA PHE A 95 3.57 -0.13 9.62
C PHE A 95 4.35 0.08 10.93
N VAL A 96 3.67 0.39 12.03
CA VAL A 96 4.31 0.50 13.35
C VAL A 96 4.88 -0.86 13.79
N ALA A 97 4.14 -1.96 13.60
CA ALA A 97 4.57 -3.30 13.99
C ALA A 97 5.87 -3.73 13.29
N VAL A 98 6.07 -3.32 12.03
CA VAL A 98 7.29 -3.60 11.28
C VAL A 98 8.53 -2.96 11.92
N PHE A 99 8.39 -1.75 12.47
CA PHE A 99 9.48 -1.01 13.13
C PHE A 99 9.57 -1.28 14.64
N LEU A 100 8.70 -2.12 15.19
CA LEU A 100 8.69 -2.45 16.61
C LEU A 100 8.84 -3.97 16.83
N PRO A 101 9.95 -4.59 16.39
CA PRO A 101 10.20 -6.00 16.65
C PRO A 101 10.35 -6.26 18.16
N PRO A 102 9.76 -7.35 18.71
CA PRO A 102 9.95 -7.74 20.09
C PRO A 102 11.44 -7.97 20.40
N ARG A 103 11.92 -7.38 21.50
CA ARG A 103 13.33 -7.52 21.92
C ARG A 103 13.60 -8.95 22.41
N GLY A 104 14.77 -9.48 22.06
CA GLY A 104 15.22 -10.81 22.52
C GLY A 104 14.77 -11.99 21.66
N LEU A 105 14.24 -11.75 20.46
CA LEU A 105 13.93 -12.81 19.50
C LEU A 105 15.20 -13.44 18.92
N SER A 106 15.14 -14.75 18.65
CA SER A 106 16.15 -15.45 17.86
C SER A 106 16.11 -14.99 16.38
N GLN A 107 17.14 -15.32 15.60
CA GLN A 107 17.19 -15.03 14.16
C GLN A 107 15.93 -15.54 13.42
N ALA A 108 15.45 -16.74 13.77
CA ALA A 108 14.22 -17.30 13.20
C ALA A 108 12.96 -16.52 13.63
N GLY A 109 12.91 -16.04 14.88
CA GLY A 109 11.79 -15.21 15.36
C GLY A 109 11.74 -13.84 14.69
N LEU A 110 12.90 -13.21 14.50
CA LEU A 110 13.03 -11.96 13.75
C LEU A 110 12.65 -12.13 12.28
N PHE A 111 13.06 -13.25 11.66
CA PHE A 111 12.66 -13.60 10.29
C PHE A 111 11.13 -13.73 10.16
N ALA A 112 10.50 -14.52 11.05
CA ALA A 112 9.05 -14.71 11.02
C ALA A 112 8.29 -13.40 11.29
N TRP A 113 8.80 -12.57 12.21
CA TRP A 113 8.23 -11.25 12.48
C TRP A 113 8.35 -10.32 11.28
N LEU A 114 9.53 -10.21 10.68
CA LEU A 114 9.76 -9.42 9.47
C LEU A 114 8.83 -9.88 8.34
N LEU A 115 8.77 -11.19 8.08
CA LEU A 115 7.93 -11.76 7.03
C LEU A 115 6.45 -11.43 7.27
N GLY A 116 5.94 -11.68 8.48
CA GLY A 116 4.54 -11.45 8.81
C GLY A 116 4.16 -9.97 8.78
N SER A 117 4.96 -9.12 9.42
CA SER A 117 4.71 -7.68 9.49
C SER A 117 4.89 -6.98 8.14
N ALA A 118 5.89 -7.37 7.36
CA ALA A 118 6.09 -6.84 6.00
C ALA A 118 4.94 -7.26 5.06
N SER A 119 4.54 -8.53 5.10
CA SER A 119 3.42 -9.04 4.29
C SER A 119 2.10 -8.37 4.70
N ALA A 120 1.84 -8.21 6.00
CA ALA A 120 0.65 -7.52 6.50
C ALA A 120 0.61 -6.04 6.08
N THR A 121 1.76 -5.34 6.14
CA THR A 121 1.85 -3.94 5.71
C THR A 121 1.67 -3.79 4.20
N ARG A 122 2.18 -4.75 3.41
CA ARG A 122 1.93 -4.79 1.96
C ARG A 122 0.45 -5.02 1.67
N PHE A 123 -0.16 -6.04 2.27
CA PHE A 123 -1.58 -6.32 2.13
C PHE A 123 -2.48 -5.14 2.51
N ALA A 124 -2.22 -4.50 3.66
CA ALA A 124 -2.95 -3.30 4.09
C ALA A 124 -2.78 -2.14 3.11
N MET A 125 -1.61 -2.02 2.48
CA MET A 125 -1.37 -1.03 1.44
C MET A 125 -2.15 -1.36 0.16
N THR A 126 -2.15 -2.61 -0.29
CA THR A 126 -2.92 -3.07 -1.46
C THR A 126 -4.41 -2.77 -1.29
N LEU A 127 -4.95 -2.99 -0.09
CA LEU A 127 -6.34 -2.64 0.27
C LEU A 127 -6.66 -1.15 0.13
N PHE A 128 -5.66 -0.26 0.26
CA PHE A 128 -5.80 1.17 0.02
C PHE A 128 -5.54 1.55 -1.44
N ALA A 129 -4.45 1.03 -2.02
CA ALA A 129 -3.96 1.38 -3.36
C ALA A 129 -4.92 0.95 -4.47
N ILE A 130 -5.49 -0.26 -4.40
CA ILE A 130 -6.39 -0.77 -5.45
C ILE A 130 -7.66 0.11 -5.58
N PRO A 131 -8.44 0.39 -4.52
CA PRO A 131 -9.58 1.29 -4.62
C PRO A 131 -9.19 2.71 -5.01
N HIS A 132 -8.03 3.19 -4.53
CA HIS A 132 -7.53 4.53 -4.85
C HIS A 132 -7.23 4.68 -6.35
N GLN A 133 -6.47 3.76 -6.93
CA GLN A 133 -6.17 3.75 -8.37
C GLN A 133 -7.43 3.54 -9.21
N ALA A 134 -8.36 2.69 -8.75
CA ALA A 134 -9.61 2.47 -9.45
C ALA A 134 -10.51 3.72 -9.44
N LEU A 135 -10.45 4.56 -8.40
CA LEU A 135 -11.21 5.81 -8.31
C LEU A 135 -10.84 6.81 -9.42
N VAL A 136 -9.58 6.86 -9.86
CA VAL A 136 -9.18 7.67 -11.04
C VAL A 136 -9.93 7.25 -12.28
N ALA A 137 -10.10 5.94 -12.45
CA ALA A 137 -10.76 5.43 -13.63
C ALA A 137 -12.24 5.82 -13.70
N GLU A 138 -12.87 6.09 -12.54
CA GLU A 138 -14.25 6.58 -12.41
C GLU A 138 -14.36 8.11 -12.41
N LEU A 139 -13.34 8.83 -11.91
CA LEU A 139 -13.34 10.30 -11.78
C LEU A 139 -13.34 11.03 -13.13
N THR A 140 -12.72 10.47 -14.16
CA THR A 140 -12.75 11.07 -15.51
C THR A 140 -12.60 10.00 -16.60
N GLN A 141 -13.42 10.15 -17.64
CA GLN A 141 -13.33 9.39 -18.90
C GLN A 141 -12.40 10.08 -19.91
N ASP A 142 -11.95 11.31 -19.60
CA ASP A 142 -11.11 12.11 -20.48
C ASP A 142 -9.64 11.70 -20.33
N TYR A 143 -9.01 11.34 -21.46
CA TYR A 143 -7.65 10.81 -21.50
C TYR A 143 -6.64 11.85 -21.01
N ASP A 144 -6.87 13.12 -21.35
CA ASP A 144 -6.00 14.24 -20.98
C ASP A 144 -6.06 14.53 -19.47
N GLU A 145 -7.25 14.43 -18.86
CA GLU A 145 -7.36 14.60 -17.41
C GLU A 145 -6.77 13.43 -16.63
N ARG A 146 -6.93 12.18 -17.10
CA ARG A 146 -6.25 11.00 -16.51
C ARG A 146 -4.74 11.16 -16.52
N THR A 147 -4.17 11.57 -17.65
CA THR A 147 -2.73 11.79 -17.79
C THR A 147 -2.26 12.93 -16.87
N SER A 148 -3.07 13.99 -16.74
CA SER A 148 -2.76 15.10 -15.81
C SER A 148 -2.76 14.69 -14.34
N LEU A 149 -3.59 13.71 -13.95
CA LEU A 149 -3.67 13.21 -12.58
C LEU A 149 -2.51 12.27 -12.21
N GLN A 150 -1.95 11.56 -13.18
CA GLN A 150 -0.82 10.66 -12.98
C GLN A 150 0.54 11.38 -13.01
N THR A 151 0.59 12.56 -13.65
CA THR A 151 1.82 13.37 -13.78
C THR A 151 1.96 14.45 -12.70
N LEU A 152 0.92 14.67 -11.88
CA LEU A 152 0.93 15.59 -10.73
C LEU A 152 1.65 14.99 -9.52
#